data_AF-A0A542US80-F1
#
_entry.id   AF-A0A542US80-F1
#
_cell.length_a   1.000
_cell.length_b   1.000
_cell.length_c   1.000
_cell.angle_alpha   90.00
_cell.angle_beta   90.00
_cell.angle_gamma   90.00
#
_symmetry.space_group_name_H-M   'P 1'
#
loop_
_entity.id
_entity.type
_entity.pdbx_description
1 polymer ?
#
loop_
_entity_poly.entity_id
_entity_poly.type
_entity_poly.pdbx_seq_one_letter_code
_entity_poly.pdbx_strand_id
1 'polypeptide(L)'
;MRDAWAPLGSAGSAVVEDLLTRRYYDPAHARSPYLHRADVQVGDVTLRLAWRERAMTAAVLHGSEQHEIARGRVARGTGPQNLLWEYLLMPLEIGSAPIHVERRPQVPDRWALDVTGPDDRTWTWHPAGRVFAHRTELTRTGDRHPVVAHQLRPVPAVPRAPAGPPTVTWRADATLAEVVMPVMWTLDRVHLGLLPKTQRVARFDVAGLH
;
A
#
# COMPACT_ATOMS: atom_id res chain seq x y z
N MET A 1 -10.06 -20.99 -6.31
CA MET A 1 -9.41 -19.72 -5.93
C MET A 1 -9.07 -18.98 -7.21
N ARG A 2 -9.43 -17.70 -7.34
CA ARG A 2 -9.11 -16.89 -8.54
C ARG A 2 -7.60 -16.70 -8.61
N ASP A 3 -7.01 -16.86 -9.80
CA ASP A 3 -5.61 -16.51 -10.02
C ASP A 3 -5.40 -15.02 -9.77
N ALA A 4 -4.50 -14.66 -8.85
CA ALA A 4 -4.22 -13.28 -8.46
C ALA A 4 -3.66 -12.44 -9.62
N TRP A 5 -3.08 -13.10 -10.63
CA TRP A 5 -2.46 -12.49 -11.81
C TRP A 5 -3.38 -12.45 -13.04
N ALA A 6 -4.57 -13.05 -12.95
CA ALA A 6 -5.58 -12.93 -13.98
C ALA A 6 -6.23 -11.52 -13.93
N PRO A 7 -6.63 -10.96 -15.09
CA PRO A 7 -7.35 -9.69 -15.14
C PRO A 7 -8.63 -9.71 -14.30
N LEU A 8 -8.95 -8.58 -13.66
CA LEU A 8 -10.16 -8.36 -12.88
C LEU A 8 -11.41 -8.37 -13.78
N GLY A 9 -11.28 -7.90 -15.02
CA GLY A 9 -12.36 -7.87 -16.02
C GLY A 9 -13.30 -6.68 -15.86
N SER A 10 -13.16 -5.89 -14.79
CA SER A 10 -13.94 -4.68 -14.53
C SER A 10 -13.10 -3.62 -13.83
N ALA A 11 -13.21 -2.38 -14.31
CA ALA A 11 -12.65 -1.23 -13.61
C ALA A 11 -13.49 -0.95 -12.37
N GLY A 12 -12.87 -0.41 -11.32
CA GLY A 12 -13.59 -0.18 -10.07
C GLY A 12 -12.87 0.71 -9.08
N SER A 13 -13.54 0.91 -7.95
CA SER A 13 -13.07 1.67 -6.81
C SER A 13 -13.53 1.01 -5.53
N ALA A 14 -12.70 1.06 -4.49
CA ALA A 14 -13.02 0.54 -3.17
C ALA A 14 -12.48 1.47 -2.09
N VAL A 15 -13.20 1.58 -0.98
CA VAL A 15 -12.72 2.26 0.23
C VAL A 15 -11.68 1.39 0.92
N VAL A 16 -10.60 2.01 1.41
CA VAL A 16 -9.51 1.34 2.15
C VAL A 16 -9.40 1.96 3.53
N GLU A 17 -10.31 1.61 4.43
CA GLU A 17 -10.32 2.15 5.78
C GLU A 17 -9.40 1.35 6.71
N ASP A 18 -8.40 2.02 7.29
CA ASP A 18 -7.56 1.44 8.34
C ASP A 18 -8.32 1.45 9.66
N LEU A 19 -8.75 0.27 10.09
CA LEU A 19 -9.52 0.02 11.30
C LEU A 19 -8.66 0.09 12.57
N LEU A 20 -7.32 0.13 12.45
CA LEU A 20 -6.48 0.30 13.63
C LEU A 20 -6.49 1.75 14.12
N THR A 21 -6.95 1.91 15.36
CA THR A 21 -6.96 3.18 16.08
C THR A 21 -5.60 3.50 16.70
N ARG A 22 -5.40 4.76 17.11
CA ARG A 22 -4.16 5.30 17.71
C ARG A 22 -3.57 4.46 18.86
N ARG A 23 -4.39 3.70 19.59
CA ARG A 23 -3.97 2.90 20.74
C ARG A 23 -3.17 1.64 20.35
N TYR A 24 -3.28 1.17 19.11
CA TYR A 24 -2.53 0.02 18.59
C TYR A 24 -1.12 0.38 18.10
N TYR A 25 -0.75 1.66 18.16
CA TYR A 25 0.62 2.14 17.89
C TYR A 25 1.50 2.11 19.16
N ASP A 26 0.93 1.66 20.29
CA ASP A 26 1.66 1.41 21.53
C ASP A 26 2.51 0.12 21.41
N PRO A 27 3.80 0.16 21.80
CA PRO A 27 4.67 -1.02 21.87
C PRO A 27 4.06 -2.24 22.58
N ALA A 28 3.11 -2.06 23.50
CA ALA A 28 2.40 -3.15 24.17
C ALA A 28 1.64 -4.07 23.18
N HIS A 29 1.10 -3.51 22.09
CA HIS A 29 0.36 -4.26 21.06
C HIS A 29 1.26 -4.86 19.98
N ALA A 30 2.55 -4.51 19.96
CA ALA A 30 3.54 -5.09 19.04
C ALA A 30 3.77 -6.61 19.28
N ARG A 31 3.18 -7.17 20.33
CA ARG A 31 3.20 -8.60 20.68
C ARG A 31 1.96 -9.37 20.21
N SER A 32 0.92 -8.69 19.70
CA SER A 32 -0.27 -9.40 19.20
C SER A 32 0.11 -10.25 17.98
N PRO A 33 -0.17 -11.56 17.98
CA PRO A 33 0.14 -12.42 16.83
C PRO A 33 -0.74 -12.09 15.62
N TYR A 34 -1.88 -11.41 15.83
CA TYR A 34 -2.82 -11.02 14.79
C TYR A 34 -3.45 -9.64 15.09
N LEU A 35 -3.49 -8.76 14.09
CA LEU A 35 -4.17 -7.46 14.15
C LEU A 35 -4.88 -7.19 12.82
N HIS A 36 -6.21 -7.22 12.82
CA HIS A 36 -7.03 -6.87 11.66
C HIS A 36 -6.88 -5.39 11.31
N ARG A 37 -6.64 -5.09 10.03
CA ARG A 37 -6.33 -3.75 9.52
C ARG A 37 -7.47 -3.17 8.69
N ALA A 38 -7.95 -3.93 7.70
CA ALA A 38 -8.95 -3.44 6.76
C ALA A 38 -9.64 -4.63 6.10
N ASP A 39 -10.89 -4.45 5.70
CA ASP A 39 -11.55 -5.30 4.71
C ASP A 39 -11.78 -4.44 3.45
N VAL A 40 -11.38 -4.94 2.27
CA VAL A 40 -11.43 -4.20 0.99
C VAL A 40 -12.12 -5.05 -0.06
N GLN A 41 -13.16 -4.50 -0.70
CA GLN A 41 -13.89 -5.18 -1.77
C GLN A 41 -13.30 -4.84 -3.14
N VAL A 42 -12.66 -5.80 -3.81
CA VAL A 42 -12.08 -5.63 -5.15
C VAL A 42 -12.91 -6.43 -6.16
N GLY A 43 -13.83 -5.74 -6.84
CA GLY A 43 -14.80 -6.42 -7.71
C GLY A 43 -15.69 -7.35 -6.89
N ASP A 44 -15.67 -8.64 -7.21
CA ASP A 44 -16.36 -9.72 -6.50
C ASP A 44 -15.53 -10.35 -5.36
N VAL A 45 -14.30 -9.90 -5.15
CA VAL A 45 -13.37 -10.47 -4.15
C VAL A 45 -13.32 -9.59 -2.90
N THR A 46 -13.67 -10.15 -1.74
CA THR A 46 -13.43 -9.49 -0.45
C THR A 46 -12.05 -9.87 0.08
N LEU A 47 -11.21 -8.87 0.32
CA LEU A 47 -9.89 -9.01 0.91
C LEU A 47 -9.91 -8.62 2.38
N ARG A 48 -9.30 -9.43 3.23
CA ARG A 48 -8.97 -9.08 4.60
C ARG A 48 -7.49 -8.82 4.74
N LEU A 49 -7.14 -7.65 5.24
CA LEU A 49 -5.76 -7.27 5.52
C LEU A 49 -5.52 -7.29 7.03
N ALA A 50 -4.41 -7.90 7.44
CA ALA A 50 -4.04 -8.00 8.84
C ALA A 50 -2.52 -8.06 9.02
N TRP A 51 -2.01 -7.59 10.16
CA TRP A 51 -0.69 -8.02 10.59
C TRP A 51 -0.78 -9.38 11.25
N ARG A 52 0.10 -10.28 10.83
CA ARG A 52 0.30 -11.58 11.42
C ARG A 52 1.79 -11.79 11.63
N GLU A 53 2.21 -12.04 12.86
CA GLU A 53 3.63 -12.35 13.18
C GLU A 53 4.64 -11.33 12.60
N ARG A 54 4.29 -10.03 12.64
CA ARG A 54 5.08 -8.90 12.08
C ARG A 54 5.16 -8.82 10.55
N ALA A 55 4.38 -9.62 9.84
CA ALA A 55 4.16 -9.46 8.41
C ALA A 55 2.75 -8.91 8.18
N MET A 56 2.60 -8.03 7.20
CA MET A 56 1.29 -7.69 6.67
C MET A 56 0.83 -8.78 5.72
N THR A 57 -0.40 -9.23 5.87
CA THR A 57 -1.01 -10.30 5.07
C THR A 57 -2.29 -9.78 4.42
N ALA A 58 -2.58 -10.26 3.22
CA ALA A 58 -3.87 -10.12 2.58
C ALA A 58 -4.44 -11.51 2.30
N ALA A 59 -5.66 -11.76 2.74
CA ALA A 59 -6.38 -13.01 2.53
C ALA A 59 -7.69 -12.76 1.80
N VAL A 60 -8.06 -13.66 0.89
CA VAL A 60 -9.40 -13.67 0.28
C VAL A 60 -10.38 -14.32 1.25
N LEU A 61 -11.52 -13.67 1.46
CA LEU A 61 -12.62 -14.22 2.25
C LEU A 61 -13.57 -15.01 1.35
N HIS A 62 -13.82 -16.27 1.71
CA HIS A 62 -14.82 -17.13 1.08
C HIS A 62 -15.74 -17.69 2.18
N GLY A 63 -16.84 -17.00 2.46
CA GLY A 63 -17.69 -17.32 3.61
C GLY A 63 -16.94 -17.15 4.92
N SER A 64 -16.76 -18.24 5.67
CA SER A 64 -15.97 -18.27 6.91
C SER A 64 -14.49 -18.58 6.69
N GLU A 65 -14.09 -19.01 5.49
CA GLU A 65 -12.70 -19.35 5.19
C GLU A 65 -11.88 -18.13 4.80
N GLN A 66 -10.61 -18.14 5.18
CA GLN A 66 -9.63 -17.13 4.80
C GLN A 66 -8.44 -17.81 4.11
N HIS A 67 -8.17 -17.43 2.88
CA HIS A 67 -7.06 -17.95 2.09
C HIS A 67 -6.04 -16.84 1.86
N GLU A 68 -4.87 -16.95 2.48
CA GLU A 68 -3.79 -15.96 2.30
C GLU A 68 -3.34 -15.95 0.84
N ILE A 69 -3.37 -14.77 0.22
CA ILE A 69 -2.91 -14.59 -1.16
C ILE A 69 -1.66 -13.72 -1.24
N ALA A 70 -1.36 -12.94 -0.20
CA ALA A 70 -0.18 -12.10 -0.17
C ALA A 70 0.36 -11.89 1.23
N ARG A 71 1.67 -11.73 1.32
CA ARG A 71 2.40 -11.40 2.54
C ARG A 71 3.52 -10.41 2.25
N GLY A 72 3.73 -9.46 3.15
CA GLY A 72 4.81 -8.48 3.07
C GLY A 72 5.43 -8.23 4.42
N ARG A 73 6.74 -8.01 4.44
CA ARG A 73 7.45 -7.62 5.66
C ARG A 73 8.35 -6.44 5.37
N VAL A 74 8.37 -5.52 6.33
CA VAL A 74 9.28 -4.36 6.29
C VAL A 74 10.71 -4.87 6.23
N ALA A 75 11.45 -4.40 5.24
CA ALA A 75 12.86 -4.70 5.05
C ALA A 75 13.63 -3.42 4.76
N ARG A 76 14.93 -3.43 5.01
CA ARG A 76 15.83 -2.38 4.51
C ARG A 76 16.06 -2.62 3.02
N GLY A 77 16.09 -1.53 2.24
CA GLY A 77 16.43 -1.62 0.81
C GLY A 77 17.85 -2.15 0.62
N THR A 78 18.08 -2.83 -0.49
CA THR A 78 19.40 -3.42 -0.79
C THR A 78 20.09 -2.75 -1.98
N GLY A 79 19.37 -1.91 -2.72
CA GLY A 79 19.91 -1.19 -3.87
C GLY A 79 20.95 -0.12 -3.51
N PRO A 80 21.69 0.41 -4.51
CA PRO A 80 22.82 1.33 -4.33
C PRO A 80 22.52 2.57 -3.48
N GLN A 81 21.27 3.06 -3.51
CA GLN A 81 20.85 4.20 -2.71
C GLN A 81 20.87 3.95 -1.21
N ASN A 82 20.81 2.69 -0.77
CA ASN A 82 20.74 2.36 0.66
C ASN A 82 22.08 2.67 1.35
N LEU A 83 23.17 2.68 0.58
CA LEU A 83 24.50 3.09 1.03
C LEU A 83 24.57 4.59 1.33
N LEU A 84 23.80 5.41 0.62
CA LEU A 84 23.77 6.86 0.80
C LEU A 84 22.76 7.27 1.89
N TRP A 85 21.64 6.55 1.96
CA TRP A 85 20.61 6.74 2.99
C TRP A 85 19.88 5.43 3.24
N GLU A 86 19.81 4.98 4.49
CA GLU A 86 18.95 3.85 4.84
C GLU A 86 17.49 4.16 4.49
N TYR A 87 16.83 3.26 3.76
CA TYR A 87 15.40 3.35 3.49
C TYR A 87 14.71 2.01 3.70
N LEU A 88 13.45 2.09 4.13
CA LEU A 88 12.61 0.93 4.36
C LEU A 88 11.76 0.67 3.12
N LEU A 89 11.56 -0.59 2.80
CA LEU A 89 10.69 -1.09 1.74
C LEU A 89 9.77 -2.16 2.32
N MET A 90 8.85 -2.67 1.51
CA MET A 90 8.11 -3.87 1.83
C MET A 90 8.10 -4.77 0.59
N PRO A 91 9.10 -5.65 0.42
CA PRO A 91 8.98 -6.76 -0.53
C PRO A 91 7.74 -7.59 -0.18
N LEU A 92 7.11 -8.14 -1.21
CA LEU A 92 5.88 -8.92 -1.09
C LEU A 92 6.09 -10.31 -1.68
N GLU A 93 5.27 -11.25 -1.25
CA GLU A 93 5.03 -12.53 -1.91
C GLU A 93 3.54 -12.58 -2.22
N ILE A 94 3.16 -12.91 -3.46
CA ILE A 94 1.76 -13.02 -3.90
C ILE A 94 1.56 -14.36 -4.59
N GLY A 95 0.75 -15.24 -4.00
CA GLY A 95 0.54 -16.60 -4.53
C GLY A 95 1.87 -17.34 -4.78
N SER A 96 2.83 -17.21 -3.87
CA SER A 96 4.21 -17.71 -3.98
C SER A 96 5.13 -17.01 -4.99
N ALA A 97 4.64 -16.02 -5.73
CA ALA A 97 5.49 -15.20 -6.60
C ALA A 97 6.15 -14.06 -5.81
N PRO A 98 7.49 -13.92 -5.84
CA PRO A 98 8.17 -12.84 -5.17
C PRO A 98 7.96 -11.51 -5.92
N ILE A 99 7.77 -10.45 -5.16
CA ILE A 99 7.72 -9.07 -5.63
C ILE A 99 8.87 -8.32 -4.99
N HIS A 100 9.81 -7.91 -5.84
CA HIS A 100 10.91 -7.07 -5.43
C HIS A 100 10.52 -5.61 -5.57
N VAL A 101 10.98 -4.82 -4.61
CA VAL A 101 10.75 -3.39 -4.56
C VAL A 101 12.10 -2.78 -4.27
N GLU A 102 12.51 -1.80 -5.06
CA GLU A 102 13.75 -1.04 -4.87
C GLU A 102 13.50 0.45 -5.14
N ARG A 103 14.28 1.33 -4.53
CA ARG A 103 14.12 2.77 -4.73
C ARG A 103 14.76 3.19 -6.06
N ARG A 104 14.02 3.95 -6.86
CA ARG A 104 14.50 4.50 -8.13
C ARG A 104 15.45 5.68 -7.89
N PRO A 105 16.55 5.83 -8.65
CA PRO A 105 17.46 6.98 -8.53
C PRO A 105 16.76 8.24 -9.03
N GLN A 106 16.16 9.02 -8.13
CA GLN A 106 15.48 10.26 -8.45
C GLN A 106 15.78 11.37 -7.44
N VAL A 107 15.47 12.60 -7.84
CA VAL A 107 15.62 13.85 -7.06
C VAL A 107 14.95 13.69 -5.68
N PRO A 108 15.54 14.22 -4.59
CA PRO A 108 15.10 13.99 -3.20
C PRO A 108 13.61 14.16 -2.91
N ASP A 109 12.91 15.03 -3.66
CA ASP A 109 11.55 15.49 -3.34
C ASP A 109 10.43 14.60 -3.89
N ARG A 110 10.74 13.55 -4.66
CA ARG A 110 9.76 12.57 -5.12
C ARG A 110 10.37 11.17 -5.03
N TRP A 111 9.98 10.43 -3.99
CA TRP A 111 10.31 9.00 -3.94
C TRP A 111 9.62 8.30 -5.12
N ALA A 112 10.27 7.31 -5.72
CA ALA A 112 9.66 6.39 -6.66
C ALA A 112 10.31 5.03 -6.43
N LEU A 113 9.53 3.97 -6.61
CA LEU A 113 9.97 2.59 -6.43
C LEU A 113 9.87 1.87 -7.76
N ASP A 114 10.94 1.18 -8.12
CA ASP A 114 10.91 0.17 -9.17
C ASP A 114 10.40 -1.11 -8.52
N VAL A 115 9.36 -1.70 -9.13
CA VAL A 115 8.71 -2.91 -8.63
C VAL A 115 8.84 -3.96 -9.72
N THR A 116 9.36 -5.14 -9.37
CA THR A 116 9.48 -6.26 -10.30
C THR A 116 8.80 -7.49 -9.70
N GLY A 117 8.17 -8.29 -10.55
CA GLY A 117 7.41 -9.47 -10.15
C GLY A 117 7.59 -10.62 -11.13
N PRO A 118 6.70 -11.62 -11.11
CA PRO A 118 6.81 -12.78 -11.99
C PRO A 118 6.65 -12.41 -13.47
N ASP A 119 7.10 -13.30 -14.34
CA ASP A 119 6.98 -13.19 -15.81
C ASP A 119 7.50 -11.87 -16.39
N ASP A 120 8.63 -11.39 -15.84
CA ASP A 120 9.26 -10.10 -16.21
C ASP A 120 8.33 -8.88 -16.07
N ARG A 121 7.25 -9.01 -15.30
CA ARG A 121 6.34 -7.89 -15.04
C ARG A 121 7.07 -6.85 -14.20
N THR A 122 7.00 -5.62 -14.66
CA THR A 122 7.63 -4.49 -14.01
C THR A 122 6.67 -3.32 -13.93
N TRP A 123 6.77 -2.59 -12.82
CA TRP A 123 5.98 -1.41 -12.53
C TRP A 123 6.87 -0.32 -11.94
N THR A 124 6.42 0.91 -12.08
CA THR A 124 6.88 2.02 -11.24
C THR A 124 5.77 2.37 -10.28
N TRP A 125 6.11 2.44 -9.00
CA TRP A 125 5.22 2.99 -7.98
C TRP A 125 5.73 4.36 -7.54
N HIS A 126 4.92 5.39 -7.71
CA HIS A 126 5.29 6.76 -7.40
C HIS A 126 4.15 7.56 -6.76
N PRO A 127 4.46 8.66 -6.07
CA PRO A 127 3.48 9.64 -5.66
C PRO A 127 2.94 10.40 -6.87
N ALA A 128 1.68 10.82 -6.76
CA ALA A 128 1.03 11.72 -7.70
C ALA A 128 0.51 12.97 -6.97
N GLY A 129 0.68 14.13 -7.60
CA GLY A 129 0.33 15.44 -7.04
C GLY A 129 1.50 16.43 -7.00
N ARG A 130 1.19 17.71 -6.72
CA ARG A 130 2.19 18.79 -6.56
C ARG A 130 2.49 18.95 -5.07
N VAL A 131 3.74 18.73 -4.67
CA VAL A 131 4.34 18.97 -3.33
C VAL A 131 3.94 17.99 -2.22
N PHE A 132 2.66 17.68 -2.03
CA PHE A 132 2.23 16.63 -1.07
C PHE A 132 1.46 15.54 -1.81
N ALA A 133 1.99 14.33 -1.76
CA ALA A 133 1.36 13.16 -2.37
C ALA A 133 0.10 12.80 -1.57
N HIS A 134 -1.07 13.24 -2.05
CA HIS A 134 -2.35 12.73 -1.59
C HIS A 134 -2.72 11.44 -2.32
N ARG A 135 -1.98 11.05 -3.37
CA ARG A 135 -2.24 9.87 -4.17
C ARG A 135 -0.94 9.16 -4.47
N THR A 136 -0.98 7.84 -4.55
CA THR A 136 0.10 7.04 -5.12
C THR A 136 -0.43 6.24 -6.31
N GLU A 137 0.46 5.95 -7.25
CA GLU A 137 0.12 5.37 -8.55
C GLU A 137 1.08 4.24 -8.87
N LEU A 138 0.52 3.08 -9.21
CA LEU A 138 1.24 1.94 -9.76
C LEU A 138 1.03 1.95 -11.27
N THR A 139 2.12 2.06 -12.02
CA THR A 139 2.12 2.15 -13.48
C THR A 139 2.97 1.02 -14.05
N ARG A 140 2.41 0.21 -14.96
CA ARG A 140 3.19 -0.83 -15.66
C ARG A 140 4.28 -0.19 -16.51
N THR A 141 5.41 -0.86 -16.68
CA THR A 141 6.44 -0.40 -17.62
C THR A 141 5.85 -0.34 -19.04
N GLY A 142 5.99 0.81 -19.70
CA GLY A 142 5.45 1.06 -21.04
C GLY A 142 4.05 1.69 -21.06
N ASP A 143 3.31 1.63 -19.95
CA ASP A 143 2.00 2.27 -19.85
C ASP A 143 2.13 3.79 -19.65
N ARG A 144 1.22 4.55 -20.26
CA ARG A 144 1.11 6.01 -20.08
C ARG A 144 0.29 6.40 -18.85
N HIS A 145 -0.55 5.49 -18.35
CA HIS A 145 -1.52 5.74 -17.28
C HIS A 145 -1.42 4.65 -16.21
N PRO A 146 -1.64 5.00 -14.93
CA PRO A 146 -1.55 4.04 -13.85
C PRO A 146 -2.58 2.91 -14.00
N VAL A 147 -2.16 1.69 -13.68
CA VAL A 147 -3.05 0.52 -13.59
C VAL A 147 -3.86 0.56 -12.30
N VAL A 148 -3.26 1.06 -11.23
CA VAL A 148 -3.89 1.25 -9.92
C VAL A 148 -3.49 2.60 -9.35
N ALA A 149 -4.46 3.32 -8.79
CA ALA A 149 -4.21 4.54 -8.03
C ALA A 149 -4.84 4.44 -6.64
N HIS A 150 -4.06 4.80 -5.62
CA HIS A 150 -4.49 4.79 -4.23
C HIS A 150 -4.55 6.23 -3.71
N GLN A 151 -5.76 6.74 -3.54
CA GLN A 151 -6.05 8.00 -2.89
C GLN A 151 -5.89 7.87 -1.38
N LEU A 152 -4.90 8.56 -0.83
CA LEU A 152 -4.59 8.57 0.60
C LEU A 152 -5.51 9.53 1.34
N ARG A 153 -5.62 9.36 2.67
CA ARG A 153 -6.40 10.24 3.54
C ARG A 153 -5.90 11.69 3.41
N PRO A 154 -6.81 12.68 3.34
CA PRO A 154 -6.47 14.10 3.35
C PRO A 154 -5.59 14.47 4.53
N VAL A 155 -4.60 15.32 4.26
CA VAL A 155 -3.82 15.96 5.32
C VAL A 155 -4.56 17.21 5.77
N PRO A 156 -4.93 17.33 7.05
CA PRO A 156 -5.49 18.57 7.57
C PRO A 156 -4.55 19.75 7.29
N ALA A 157 -5.11 20.88 6.86
CA ALA A 157 -4.41 22.09 6.40
C ALA A 157 -3.79 22.05 4.99
N VAL A 158 -4.04 21.02 4.16
CA VAL A 158 -3.71 21.06 2.72
C VAL A 158 -4.91 21.57 1.91
N PRO A 159 -4.81 22.71 1.21
CA PRO A 159 -5.88 23.19 0.33
C PRO A 159 -6.20 22.16 -0.76
N ARG A 160 -7.49 21.89 -1.00
CA ARG A 160 -7.99 20.99 -2.07
C ARG A 160 -7.62 19.52 -1.92
N ALA A 161 -7.29 19.04 -0.72
CA ALA A 161 -7.25 17.60 -0.49
C ALA A 161 -8.66 17.01 -0.76
N PRO A 162 -8.77 15.88 -1.48
CA PRO A 162 -10.08 15.34 -1.83
C PRO A 162 -10.85 14.97 -0.57
N ALA A 163 -12.03 15.56 -0.39
CA ALA A 163 -12.89 15.25 0.74
C ALA A 163 -13.44 13.82 0.56
N GLY A 164 -13.05 12.90 1.44
CA GLY A 164 -13.53 11.53 1.41
C GLY A 164 -12.61 10.53 2.11
N PRO A 165 -13.08 9.28 2.31
CA PRO A 165 -12.23 8.22 2.80
C PRO A 165 -11.13 7.89 1.78
N PRO A 166 -9.99 7.32 2.23
CA PRO A 166 -9.00 6.75 1.32
C PRO A 166 -9.64 5.69 0.41
N THR A 167 -9.28 5.71 -0.86
CA THR A 167 -9.84 4.81 -1.88
C THR A 167 -8.75 4.25 -2.77
N VAL A 168 -8.92 3.01 -3.21
CA VAL A 168 -8.12 2.40 -4.28
C VAL A 168 -8.98 2.29 -5.53
N THR A 169 -8.43 2.67 -6.67
CA THR A 169 -9.07 2.60 -7.99
C THR A 169 -8.20 1.79 -8.94
N TRP A 170 -8.82 1.03 -9.84
CA TRP A 170 -8.10 0.16 -10.76
C TRP A 170 -8.74 0.13 -12.16
N ARG A 171 -7.92 -0.17 -13.17
CA ARG A 171 -8.36 -0.40 -14.55
C ARG A 171 -8.98 -1.80 -14.72
N ALA A 172 -9.78 -1.99 -15.76
CA ALA A 172 -10.44 -3.29 -16.01
C ALA A 172 -9.46 -4.44 -16.29
N ASP A 173 -8.31 -4.11 -16.86
CA ASP A 173 -7.22 -5.03 -17.12
C ASP A 173 -6.24 -5.19 -15.94
N ALA A 174 -6.48 -4.51 -14.82
CA ALA A 174 -5.71 -4.71 -13.60
C ALA A 174 -5.91 -6.12 -13.06
N THR A 175 -4.91 -6.63 -12.35
CA THR A 175 -4.96 -7.92 -11.65
C THR A 175 -5.23 -7.71 -10.17
N LEU A 176 -5.70 -8.74 -9.47
CA LEU A 176 -5.87 -8.67 -8.01
C LEU A 176 -4.53 -8.37 -7.31
N ALA A 177 -3.43 -8.97 -7.78
CA ALA A 177 -2.08 -8.71 -7.30
C ALA A 177 -1.71 -7.22 -7.41
N GLU A 178 -1.99 -6.58 -8.55
CA GLU A 178 -1.73 -5.15 -8.78
C GLU A 178 -2.55 -4.24 -7.87
N VAL A 179 -3.72 -4.65 -7.41
CA VAL A 179 -4.51 -3.88 -6.43
C VAL A 179 -4.01 -4.14 -5.00
N VAL A 180 -3.62 -5.37 -4.69
CA VAL A 180 -3.11 -5.76 -3.37
C VAL A 180 -1.78 -5.07 -3.04
N MET A 181 -0.83 -5.00 -3.98
CA MET A 181 0.49 -4.41 -3.70
C MET A 181 0.39 -2.96 -3.17
N PRO A 182 -0.34 -2.03 -3.83
CA PRO A 182 -0.47 -0.65 -3.37
C PRO A 182 -1.23 -0.51 -2.06
N VAL A 183 -2.25 -1.34 -1.84
CA VAL A 183 -3.03 -1.33 -0.60
C VAL A 183 -2.17 -1.78 0.57
N MET A 184 -1.45 -2.90 0.42
CA MET A 184 -0.60 -3.44 1.46
C MET A 184 0.49 -2.44 1.88
N TRP A 185 1.25 -1.92 0.92
CA TRP A 185 2.34 -1.02 1.28
C TRP A 185 1.87 0.33 1.77
N THR A 186 0.73 0.86 1.29
CA THR A 186 0.17 2.08 1.90
C THR A 186 -0.16 1.86 3.37
N LEU A 187 -0.86 0.78 3.72
CA LEU A 187 -1.20 0.47 5.11
C LEU A 187 0.06 0.22 5.96
N ASP A 188 1.08 -0.44 5.44
CA ASP A 188 2.37 -0.59 6.13
C ASP A 188 3.04 0.78 6.41
N ARG A 189 3.13 1.64 5.40
CA ARG A 189 3.76 2.97 5.55
C ARG A 189 2.98 3.90 6.48
N VAL A 190 1.65 3.83 6.45
CA VAL A 190 0.79 4.53 7.43
C VAL A 190 1.15 4.11 8.84
N HIS A 191 1.42 2.82 9.08
CA HIS A 191 1.79 2.32 10.39
C HIS A 191 3.18 2.75 10.86
N LEU A 192 4.16 2.74 9.96
CA LEU A 192 5.53 3.17 10.30
C LEU A 192 5.67 4.69 10.40
N GLY A 193 4.71 5.45 9.89
CA GLY A 193 4.73 6.92 9.92
C GLY A 193 5.68 7.49 8.88
N LEU A 194 5.93 6.70 7.84
CA LEU A 194 6.91 6.97 6.79
C LEU A 194 6.30 7.56 5.52
N LEU A 195 4.96 7.66 5.45
CA LEU A 195 4.35 8.56 4.48
C LEU A 195 4.78 10.00 4.81
N PRO A 196 4.83 10.91 3.80
CA PRO A 196 5.39 12.25 3.97
C PRO A 196 4.95 12.88 5.29
N LYS A 197 5.83 13.62 5.97
CA LYS A 197 5.61 14.27 7.29
C LYS A 197 4.20 14.87 7.47
N THR A 198 3.58 15.30 6.38
CA THR A 198 2.21 15.78 6.29
C THR A 198 1.12 14.77 6.67
N GLN A 199 1.29 13.46 6.50
CA GLN A 199 0.32 12.46 7.01
C GLN A 199 0.48 12.13 8.50
N ARG A 200 1.49 12.66 9.20
CA ARG A 200 1.55 12.61 10.68
C ARG A 200 0.37 13.31 11.33
N VAL A 201 -0.31 14.21 10.62
CA VAL A 201 -1.53 14.88 11.11
C VAL A 201 -2.74 13.93 11.08
N ALA A 202 -2.76 12.90 10.22
CA ALA A 202 -3.77 11.83 10.27
C ALA A 202 -3.62 10.92 11.53
N ARG A 203 -2.50 11.04 12.26
CA ARG A 203 -2.30 10.43 13.58
C ARG A 203 -2.70 11.33 14.74
N PHE A 204 -3.15 12.56 14.47
CA PHE A 204 -3.35 13.60 15.49
C PHE A 204 -2.10 13.81 16.38
N ASP A 205 -0.91 13.76 15.78
CA ASP A 205 0.39 13.99 16.47
C ASP A 205 0.79 15.47 16.56
N VAL A 206 -0.11 16.39 16.18
CA VAL A 206 0.05 17.81 16.50
C VAL A 206 -0.75 18.04 17.77
N ALA A 207 -0.03 18.17 18.90
CA ALA A 207 -0.61 18.76 20.10
C ALA A 207 -1.28 20.08 19.68
N GLY A 208 -2.52 20.28 20.11
CA GLY A 208 -3.21 21.54 19.91
C GLY A 208 -2.28 22.69 20.27
N LEU A 209 -2.21 23.67 19.36
CA LEU A 209 -1.85 25.03 19.74
C LEU A 209 -2.96 25.51 20.68
N HIS A 210 -2.74 25.33 21.98
CA HIS A 210 -3.31 26.14 23.04
C HIS A 210 -2.16 26.74 23.84
#